data_AF-A0A6M4MAB3-F1
#
_entry.id   AF-A0A6M4MAB3-F1
#
_cell.length_a   1.000
_cell.length_b   1.000
_cell.length_c   1.000
_cell.angle_alpha   90.00
_cell.angle_beta   90.00
_cell.angle_gamma   90.00
#
_symmetry.space_group_name_H-M   'P 1'
#
loop_
_entity.id
_entity.type
_entity.pdbx_description
1 polymer ?
#
loop_
_entity_poly.entity_id
_entity_poly.type
_entity_poly.pdbx_seq_one_letter_code
_entity_poly.pdbx_strand_id
1 'polypeptide(L)'
;MINQVEQIAAEAGMSIHRAQAMTAGNHWYNKDSLAIFLLPDNPAGASDIFRQDLIHNFIGENCSGLSLRLMENGNYDFVGKDSSLLGTGPLNGTWKYRQYPYLELKKQGSQYADHYFEISRFTDRDKVSEIVFIKLSPMNVDDFADNCVFLYGLRQ
;
A
#
# COMPACT_ATOMS: atom_id res chain seq x y z
N MET A 1 -32.35 7.29 -6.24
CA MET A 1 -31.00 6.70 -6.34
C MET A 1 -30.09 7.21 -5.23
N ILE A 2 -29.86 8.53 -5.09
CA ILE A 2 -29.00 9.05 -4.01
C ILE A 2 -29.51 8.69 -2.59
N ASN A 3 -30.82 8.86 -2.33
CA ASN A 3 -31.44 8.49 -1.06
C ASN A 3 -31.29 7.00 -0.71
N GLN A 4 -31.26 6.11 -1.71
CA GLN A 4 -31.08 4.67 -1.47
C GLN A 4 -29.63 4.36 -1.08
N VAL A 5 -28.66 5.04 -1.69
CA VAL A 5 -27.25 4.85 -1.31
C VAL A 5 -26.94 5.48 0.04
N GLU A 6 -27.57 6.62 0.36
CA GLU A 6 -27.49 7.21 1.70
C GLU A 6 -28.03 6.26 2.78
N GLN A 7 -29.16 5.61 2.49
CA GLN A 7 -29.73 4.61 3.38
C GLN A 7 -28.82 3.39 3.56
N ILE A 8 -28.30 2.82 2.46
CA ILE A 8 -27.40 1.66 2.52
C ILE A 8 -26.11 1.99 3.28
N ALA A 9 -25.54 3.19 3.05
CA ALA A 9 -24.35 3.63 3.77
C ALA A 9 -24.61 3.77 5.28
N ALA A 10 -25.76 4.34 5.66
CA ALA A 10 -26.16 4.46 7.06
C ALA A 10 -26.39 3.09 7.72
N GLU A 11 -27.05 2.16 7.03
CA GLU A 11 -27.23 0.77 7.49
C GLU A 11 -25.90 0.04 7.68
N ALA A 12 -24.90 0.37 6.86
CA ALA A 12 -23.53 -0.14 6.97
C ALA A 12 -22.64 0.62 7.97
N GLY A 13 -23.19 1.62 8.69
CA GLY A 13 -22.43 2.41 9.68
C GLY A 13 -21.44 3.41 9.08
N MET A 14 -21.54 3.72 7.78
CA MET A 14 -20.69 4.69 7.09
C MET A 14 -21.36 6.07 7.04
N SER A 15 -20.74 7.08 7.66
CA SER A 15 -21.26 8.45 7.64
C SER A 15 -20.98 9.15 6.29
N ILE A 16 -22.04 9.68 5.66
CA ILE A 16 -21.89 10.51 4.46
C ILE A 16 -21.67 11.96 4.87
N HIS A 17 -20.44 12.43 4.73
CA HIS A 17 -20.06 13.80 5.12
C HIS A 17 -20.47 14.86 4.10
N ARG A 18 -20.57 14.51 2.81
CA ARG A 18 -20.91 15.45 1.74
C ARG A 18 -21.51 14.73 0.54
N ALA A 19 -22.68 15.16 0.11
CA ALA A 19 -23.27 14.82 -1.17
C ALA A 19 -23.27 16.06 -2.06
N GLN A 20 -22.75 15.96 -3.28
CA GLN A 20 -22.74 17.07 -4.22
C GLN A 20 -23.08 16.59 -5.63
N ALA A 21 -24.02 17.30 -6.28
CA ALA A 21 -24.28 17.10 -7.70
C ALA A 21 -23.08 17.59 -8.51
N MET A 22 -22.51 16.71 -9.34
CA MET A 22 -21.45 17.07 -10.27
C MET A 22 -22.05 17.75 -11.50
N THR A 23 -22.41 19.03 -11.38
CA THR A 23 -22.95 19.77 -12.53
C THR A 23 -21.83 20.21 -13.46
N ALA A 24 -21.79 19.54 -14.62
CA ALA A 24 -21.24 19.94 -15.92
C ALA A 24 -19.91 20.72 -15.96
N GLY A 25 -18.84 20.00 -16.31
CA GLY A 25 -17.54 20.59 -16.66
C GLY A 25 -16.45 19.59 -17.05
N ASN A 26 -16.61 18.28 -16.75
CA ASN A 26 -15.68 17.24 -17.18
C ASN A 26 -16.44 16.06 -17.79
N HIS A 27 -16.08 15.70 -19.02
CA HIS A 27 -16.70 14.69 -19.89
C HIS A 27 -16.77 13.25 -19.34
N TRP A 28 -16.35 12.99 -18.10
CA TRP A 28 -16.24 11.62 -17.55
C TRP A 28 -17.49 11.09 -16.85
N TYR A 29 -18.47 11.94 -16.50
CA TYR A 29 -19.65 11.52 -15.75
C TYR A 29 -20.95 11.97 -16.43
N ASN A 30 -21.27 11.33 -17.54
CA ASN A 30 -22.59 11.43 -18.18
C ASN A 30 -23.33 10.11 -17.97
N LYS A 31 -24.61 10.19 -17.55
CA LYS A 31 -25.58 9.09 -17.28
C LYS A 31 -25.53 8.52 -15.86
N ASP A 32 -26.49 8.90 -15.02
CA ASP A 32 -26.92 8.23 -13.77
C ASP A 32 -25.81 7.51 -12.98
N SER A 33 -24.67 8.15 -12.84
CA SER A 33 -23.48 7.58 -12.23
C SER A 33 -23.28 8.17 -10.84
N LEU A 34 -22.84 7.32 -9.92
CA LEU A 34 -22.51 7.70 -8.56
C LEU A 34 -21.04 7.36 -8.31
N ALA A 35 -20.27 8.36 -7.92
CA ALA A 35 -18.92 8.16 -7.41
C ALA A 35 -18.98 8.17 -5.88
N ILE A 36 -18.43 7.13 -5.25
CA ILE A 36 -18.31 7.03 -3.80
C ILE A 36 -16.82 7.18 -3.47
N PHE A 37 -16.51 8.17 -2.64
CA PHE A 37 -15.17 8.38 -2.11
C PHE A 37 -15.19 7.99 -0.63
N LEU A 38 -14.46 6.93 -0.28
CA LEU A 38 -14.26 6.53 1.10
C LEU A 38 -13.06 7.33 1.64
N LEU A 39 -13.34 8.20 2.61
CA LEU A 39 -12.32 8.97 3.30
C LEU A 39 -12.21 8.42 4.71
N PRO A 40 -11.01 8.10 5.22
CA PRO A 40 -10.85 7.69 6.61
C PRO A 40 -11.24 8.84 7.55
N ASP A 41 -11.81 8.50 8.71
CA ASP A 41 -12.30 9.45 9.73
C ASP A 41 -11.22 10.39 10.28
N ASN A 42 -9.95 10.13 9.95
CA ASN A 42 -8.82 10.89 10.44
C ASN A 42 -7.86 11.29 9.30
N PRO A 43 -7.97 12.51 8.74
CA PRO A 43 -6.96 13.04 7.83
C PRO A 43 -5.63 13.33 8.53
N ALA A 44 -5.58 13.31 9.88
CA ALA A 44 -4.33 13.36 10.66
C ALA A 44 -3.48 12.08 10.55
N GLY A 45 -3.84 11.16 9.64
CA GLY A 45 -3.06 10.00 9.23
C GLY A 45 -2.97 9.84 7.71
N ALA A 46 -3.27 10.89 6.92
CA ALA A 46 -2.76 10.97 5.55
C ALA A 46 -1.23 10.98 5.67
N SER A 47 -0.62 9.81 5.72
CA SER A 47 0.78 9.70 6.06
C SER A 47 1.57 10.55 5.07
N ASP A 48 2.48 11.38 5.57
CA ASP A 48 3.50 12.10 4.81
C ASP A 48 4.52 11.10 4.20
N ILE A 49 4.07 9.93 3.74
CA ILE A 49 4.90 9.00 2.98
C ILE A 49 4.78 9.40 1.53
N PHE A 50 5.85 9.94 1.02
CA PHE A 50 6.05 10.18 -0.39
C PHE A 50 6.81 9.01 -1.00
N ARG A 51 6.86 8.98 -2.34
CA ARG A 51 7.58 7.95 -3.08
C ARG A 51 9.04 7.83 -2.61
N GLN A 52 9.70 8.95 -2.33
CA GLN A 52 11.10 8.96 -1.92
C GLN A 52 11.35 8.31 -0.55
N ASP A 53 10.36 8.34 0.35
CA ASP A 53 10.46 7.74 1.69
C ASP A 53 10.39 6.21 1.65
N LEU A 54 10.08 5.64 0.49
CA LEU A 54 10.05 4.19 0.26
C LEU A 54 11.36 3.66 -0.32
N ILE A 55 12.34 4.49 -0.66
CA ILE A 55 13.59 4.06 -1.31
C ILE A 55 14.57 3.49 -0.28
N HIS A 56 14.33 2.25 0.14
CA HIS A 56 15.10 1.59 1.18
C HIS A 56 15.29 0.09 0.93
N ASN A 57 16.13 -0.54 1.75
CA ASN A 57 16.17 -1.99 1.92
C ASN A 57 15.34 -2.36 3.15
N PHE A 58 14.16 -2.93 2.91
CA PHE A 58 13.28 -3.39 3.97
C PHE A 58 13.65 -4.82 4.36
N ILE A 59 13.81 -5.05 5.66
CA ILE A 59 14.14 -6.35 6.23
C ILE A 59 12.85 -7.12 6.46
N GLY A 60 12.76 -8.34 5.93
CA GLY A 60 11.61 -9.20 6.13
C GLY A 60 11.63 -9.86 7.51
N GLU A 61 10.59 -9.60 8.30
CA GLU A 61 10.30 -10.32 9.54
C GLU A 61 9.31 -11.45 9.24
N ASN A 62 9.57 -12.64 9.76
CA ASN A 62 8.83 -13.87 9.43
C ASN A 62 8.82 -14.20 7.92
N CYS A 63 9.75 -13.65 7.15
CA CYS A 63 9.87 -13.86 5.70
C CYS A 63 11.03 -14.79 5.33
N SER A 64 11.44 -15.72 6.21
CA SER A 64 12.55 -16.66 5.94
C SER A 64 13.85 -15.97 5.48
N GLY A 65 14.19 -14.83 6.09
CA GLY A 65 15.41 -14.07 5.76
C GLY A 65 15.39 -13.35 4.40
N LEU A 66 14.21 -13.19 3.81
CA LEU A 66 13.97 -12.35 2.64
C LEU A 66 14.02 -10.86 3.00
N SER A 67 14.50 -10.03 2.09
CA SER A 67 14.49 -8.57 2.16
C SER A 67 13.98 -8.01 0.83
N LEU A 68 13.32 -6.86 0.87
CA LEU A 68 12.81 -6.15 -0.30
C LEU A 68 13.54 -4.82 -0.44
N ARG A 69 14.26 -4.64 -1.54
CA ARG A 69 14.90 -3.38 -1.86
C ARG A 69 14.10 -2.62 -2.92
N LEU A 70 13.75 -1.37 -2.60
CA LEU A 70 13.11 -0.44 -3.53
C LEU A 70 14.13 0.63 -3.93
N MET A 71 14.39 0.75 -5.23
CA MET A 71 15.40 1.66 -5.78
C MET A 71 14.77 2.93 -6.35
N GLU A 72 15.52 4.04 -6.32
CA GLU A 72 15.07 5.36 -6.77
C GLU A 72 14.56 5.36 -8.22
N ASN A 73 15.25 4.62 -9.10
CA ASN A 73 14.91 4.44 -10.50
C ASN A 73 13.59 3.69 -10.75
N GLY A 74 12.90 3.24 -9.70
CA GLY A 74 11.64 2.52 -9.80
C GLY A 74 11.81 1.01 -9.94
N ASN A 75 13.02 0.48 -9.83
CA ASN A 75 13.25 -0.97 -9.81
C ASN A 75 13.19 -1.51 -8.39
N TYR A 76 12.82 -2.78 -8.24
CA TYR A 76 12.93 -3.51 -6.98
C TYR A 76 13.68 -4.82 -7.17
N ASP A 77 14.18 -5.36 -6.07
CA ASP A 77 14.65 -6.73 -5.97
C ASP A 77 14.37 -7.34 -4.60
N PHE A 78 13.98 -8.60 -4.61
CA PHE A 78 14.00 -9.45 -3.43
C PHE A 78 15.38 -10.08 -3.27
N VAL A 79 15.96 -9.95 -2.07
CA VAL A 79 17.28 -10.47 -1.73
C VAL A 79 17.14 -11.36 -0.50
N GLY A 80 17.77 -12.54 -0.49
CA GLY A 80 17.73 -13.42 0.67
C GLY A 80 18.07 -14.87 0.33
N LYS A 81 18.30 -15.69 1.36
CA LYS A 81 18.63 -17.11 1.21
C LYS A 81 17.48 -17.93 0.63
N ASP A 82 16.24 -17.55 0.98
CA ASP A 82 15.03 -18.30 0.61
C ASP A 82 14.19 -17.58 -0.44
N SER A 83 14.84 -16.81 -1.33
CA SER A 83 14.15 -16.12 -2.42
C SER A 83 13.47 -17.08 -3.42
N SER A 84 13.85 -18.35 -3.40
CA SER A 84 13.16 -19.45 -4.10
C SER A 84 11.72 -19.70 -3.63
N LEU A 85 11.34 -19.23 -2.43
CA LEU A 85 9.97 -19.33 -1.92
C LEU A 85 8.98 -18.46 -2.72
N LEU A 86 9.45 -17.40 -3.38
CA LEU A 86 8.64 -16.53 -4.25
C LEU A 86 8.43 -17.11 -5.67
N GLY A 87 8.78 -18.39 -5.86
CA GLY A 87 8.68 -19.12 -7.11
C GLY A 87 9.93 -19.03 -7.99
N THR A 88 9.84 -19.60 -9.20
CA THR A 88 10.94 -19.67 -10.18
C THR A 88 11.03 -18.44 -11.09
N GLY A 89 10.18 -17.44 -10.86
CA GLY A 89 10.12 -16.23 -11.68
C GLY A 89 11.19 -15.20 -11.30
N PRO A 90 11.28 -14.09 -12.05
CA PRO A 90 12.17 -12.99 -11.71
C PRO A 90 11.84 -12.43 -10.32
N LEU A 91 12.88 -12.33 -9.48
CA LEU A 91 12.81 -11.73 -8.14
C LEU A 91 12.99 -10.22 -8.16
N ASN A 92 12.88 -9.62 -9.34
CA ASN A 92 13.09 -8.23 -9.60
C ASN A 92 12.05 -7.71 -10.60
N GLY A 93 11.98 -6.40 -10.71
CA GLY A 93 11.07 -5.75 -11.63
C GLY A 93 10.94 -4.27 -11.30
N THR A 94 9.74 -3.73 -11.49
CA THR A 94 9.43 -2.32 -11.23
C THR A 94 8.43 -2.18 -10.10
N TRP A 95 8.60 -1.19 -9.24
CA TRP A 95 7.63 -0.82 -8.21
C TRP A 95 6.96 0.52 -8.55
N LYS A 96 5.72 0.68 -8.10
CA LYS A 96 4.97 1.92 -8.27
C LYS A 96 4.23 2.28 -7.00
N TYR A 97 4.37 3.54 -6.60
CA TYR A 97 3.56 4.16 -5.57
C TYR A 97 2.42 4.91 -6.26
N ARG A 98 1.20 4.34 -6.22
CA ARG A 98 0.02 4.93 -6.88
C ARG A 98 -0.63 5.97 -5.98
N GLN A 99 -0.93 5.56 -4.76
CA GLN A 99 -1.54 6.37 -3.73
C GLN A 99 -1.29 5.68 -2.39
N TYR A 100 -1.10 6.45 -1.32
CA TYR A 100 -1.14 5.90 0.02
C TYR A 100 -2.49 5.20 0.27
N PRO A 101 -2.55 4.03 0.94
CA PRO A 101 -1.46 3.29 1.56
C PRO A 101 -0.90 2.14 0.70
N TYR A 102 -0.89 2.23 -0.64
CA TYR A 102 -0.60 1.06 -1.48
C TYR A 102 0.66 1.18 -2.33
N LEU A 103 1.41 0.09 -2.37
CA LEU A 103 2.58 -0.13 -3.21
C LEU A 103 2.32 -1.36 -4.11
N GLU A 104 2.58 -1.24 -5.41
CA GLU A 104 2.49 -2.36 -6.36
C GLU A 104 3.89 -2.74 -6.88
N LEU A 105 4.18 -4.04 -6.94
CA LEU A 105 5.36 -4.61 -7.57
C LEU A 105 4.94 -5.36 -8.83
N LYS A 106 5.68 -5.12 -9.92
CA LYS A 106 5.51 -5.81 -11.19
C LYS A 106 6.81 -6.50 -11.57
N LYS A 107 6.80 -7.83 -11.62
CA LYS A 107 7.93 -8.66 -12.01
C LYS A 107 8.41 -8.28 -13.41
N GLN A 108 9.71 -8.45 -13.64
CA GLN A 108 10.30 -8.24 -14.95
C GLN A 108 9.60 -9.12 -16.00
N GLY A 109 9.15 -8.50 -17.10
CA GLY A 109 8.42 -9.20 -18.17
C GLY A 109 6.93 -9.43 -17.91
N SER A 110 6.42 -9.14 -16.71
CA SER A 110 4.98 -9.25 -16.42
C SER A 110 4.18 -8.09 -17.02
N GLN A 111 2.96 -8.41 -17.47
CA GLN A 111 2.00 -7.44 -18.01
C GLN A 111 1.27 -6.68 -16.89
N TYR A 112 1.05 -7.34 -15.75
CA TYR A 112 0.27 -6.84 -14.61
C TYR A 112 1.11 -6.86 -13.34
N ALA A 113 0.72 -6.09 -12.32
CA ALA A 113 1.37 -6.16 -11.02
C ALA A 113 1.11 -7.52 -10.38
N ASP A 114 2.15 -8.08 -9.77
CA ASP A 114 2.16 -9.43 -9.22
C ASP A 114 1.98 -9.40 -7.70
N HIS A 115 2.49 -8.35 -7.04
CA HIS A 115 2.41 -8.21 -5.59
C HIS A 115 1.93 -6.82 -5.17
N TYR A 116 1.06 -6.79 -4.17
CA TYR A 116 0.54 -5.58 -3.57
C TYR A 116 0.88 -5.55 -2.09
N PHE A 117 1.27 -4.38 -1.60
CA PHE A 117 1.59 -4.14 -0.20
C PHE A 117 0.78 -2.96 0.33
N GLU A 118 0.31 -3.12 1.57
CA GLU A 118 -0.18 -2.02 2.38
C GLU A 118 0.97 -1.39 3.16
N ILE A 119 1.06 -0.07 3.10
CA ILE A 119 2.06 0.78 3.75
C ILE A 119 1.46 1.29 5.05
N SER A 120 2.11 0.98 6.16
CA SER A 120 1.79 1.57 7.46
C SER A 120 3.04 2.17 8.11
N ARG A 121 2.81 3.16 8.96
CA ARG A 121 3.86 3.79 9.76
C ARG A 121 3.49 3.61 11.22
N PHE A 122 4.46 3.21 12.04
CA PHE A 122 4.27 3.15 13.47
C PHE A 122 5.58 3.53 14.16
N THR A 123 5.46 3.82 15.44
CA THR A 123 6.60 4.19 16.25
C THR A 123 6.78 3.16 17.34
N ASP A 124 8.01 2.74 17.56
CA ASP A 124 8.39 1.84 18.64
C ASP A 124 9.60 2.42 19.37
N ARG A 125 9.87 1.94 20.58
CA ARG A 125 10.94 2.44 21.43
C ARG A 125 11.94 1.33 21.70
N ASP A 126 13.19 1.54 21.28
CA ASP A 126 14.27 0.69 21.75
C ASP A 126 14.78 1.16 23.12
N LYS A 127 15.80 0.50 23.67
CA LYS A 127 16.36 0.84 25.00
C LYS A 127 17.03 2.22 25.04
N VAL A 128 17.21 2.89 23.89
CA VAL A 128 17.99 4.11 23.71
C VAL A 128 17.10 5.25 23.20
N SER A 129 16.29 5.02 22.16
CA SER A 129 15.48 6.06 21.52
C SER A 129 14.19 5.53 20.89
N GLU A 130 13.37 6.47 20.44
CA GLU A 130 12.21 6.20 19.60
C GLU A 130 12.67 5.93 18.15
N ILE A 131 12.09 4.91 17.51
CA ILE A 131 12.35 4.54 16.12
C ILE A 131 11.03 4.58 15.38
N VAL A 132 11.01 5.28 14.25
CA VAL A 132 9.84 5.31 13.38
C VAL A 132 10.01 4.27 12.29
N PHE A 133 9.08 3.32 12.22
CA PHE A 133 9.09 2.24 11.25
C PHE A 133 8.13 2.51 10.10
N ILE A 134 8.58 2.18 8.90
CA ILE A 134 7.72 1.97 7.73
C ILE A 134 7.58 0.47 7.55
N LYS A 135 6.34 -0.01 7.50
CA LYS A 135 5.97 -1.41 7.32
C LYS A 135 5.25 -1.62 6.01
N LEU A 136 5.70 -2.61 5.26
CA LEU A 136 5.03 -3.12 4.06
C LEU A 136 4.44 -4.49 4.40
N SER A 137 3.11 -4.55 4.45
CA SER A 137 2.35 -5.79 4.68
C SER A 137 1.87 -6.35 3.35
N PRO A 138 2.30 -7.56 2.94
CA PRO A 138 1.79 -8.20 1.74
C PRO A 138 0.27 -8.37 1.81
N MET A 139 -0.43 -8.00 0.75
CA MET A 139 -1.87 -8.23 0.59
C MET A 139 -2.15 -9.58 -0.09
N ASN A 140 -1.20 -10.05 -0.90
CA ASN A 140 -1.22 -11.38 -1.52
C ASN A 140 -0.60 -12.38 -0.55
N VAL A 141 -1.36 -12.81 0.47
CA VAL A 141 -0.85 -13.66 1.56
C VAL A 141 -0.32 -15.02 1.10
N ASP A 142 -0.83 -15.57 -0.01
CA ASP A 142 -0.42 -16.90 -0.51
C ASP A 142 1.01 -16.93 -1.09
N ASP A 143 1.58 -15.77 -1.43
CA ASP A 143 2.92 -15.66 -2.01
C ASP A 143 4.05 -15.58 -0.95
N PHE A 144 3.68 -15.33 0.31
CA PHE A 144 4.63 -15.10 1.40
C PHE A 144 4.33 -16.03 2.59
N ALA A 145 5.31 -16.24 3.46
CA ALA A 145 5.08 -16.98 4.68
C ALA A 145 4.08 -16.25 5.61
N ASP A 146 3.39 -17.00 6.45
CA ASP A 146 2.42 -16.45 7.41
C ASP A 146 3.04 -15.33 8.25
N ASN A 147 2.33 -14.19 8.34
CA ASN A 147 2.77 -12.98 9.06
C ASN A 147 4.09 -12.36 8.55
N CYS A 148 4.50 -12.67 7.32
CA CYS A 148 5.63 -12.00 6.68
C CYS A 148 5.33 -10.50 6.50
N VAL A 149 6.23 -9.64 6.98
CA VAL A 149 6.18 -8.19 6.79
C VAL A 149 7.58 -7.66 6.50
N PHE A 150 7.68 -6.58 5.74
CA PHE A 150 8.96 -5.93 5.44
C PHE A 150 9.06 -4.59 6.19
N LEU A 151 10.11 -4.42 6.99
CA LEU A 151 10.30 -3.25 7.86
C LEU A 151 11.54 -2.45 7.48
N TYR A 152 11.41 -1.12 7.57
CA TYR A 152 12.53 -0.20 7.56
C TYR A 152 12.39 0.79 8.71
N GLY A 153 13.46 0.93 9.52
CA GLY A 153 13.49 1.81 10.68
C GLY A 153 14.29 3.09 10.42
N LEU A 154 13.68 4.23 10.72
CA LEU A 154 14.31 5.56 10.74
C LEU A 154 14.64 5.92 12.20
N ARG A 155 15.91 6.12 12.51
CA ARG A 155 16.34 6.70 13.79
C ARG A 155 16.27 8.21 13.72
N GLN A 156 15.69 8.83 14.75
CA GLN A 156 15.70 10.28 14.96
C GLN A 156 16.86 10.70 15.86
#